data_AF-A0A535NAJ7-F1
#
_entry.id   AF-A0A535NAJ7-F1
#
_cell.length_a   1.000
_cell.length_b   1.000
_cell.length_c   1.000
_cell.angle_alpha   90.00
_cell.angle_beta   90.00
_cell.angle_gamma   90.00
#
_symmetry.space_group_name_H-M   'P 1'
#
loop_
_entity.id
_entity.type
_entity.pdbx_description
1 polymer ?
#
loop_
_entity_poly.entity_id
_entity_poly.type
_entity_poly.pdbx_seq_one_letter_code
_entity_poly.pdbx_strand_id
1 'polypeptide(L)'
;MSEHERMLVQLGEMLSKIARPYRPEDDDLPSEVRTGLCQLGFPCNELTSREELIARLWARKRTLQTAIQPEWGGPGVTPPTAA
;
A
#
# COMPACT_ATOMS: atom_id res chain seq x y z
N MET A 1 16.06 -7.67 -6.34
CA MET A 1 14.90 -6.97 -5.78
C MET A 1 15.28 -6.42 -4.41
N SER A 2 15.26 -5.09 -4.30
CA SER A 2 15.41 -4.35 -3.05
C SER A 2 14.25 -4.66 -2.09
N GLU A 3 14.49 -4.51 -0.79
CA GLU A 3 13.48 -4.74 0.25
C GLU A 3 12.21 -3.92 0.01
N HIS A 4 12.37 -2.66 -0.40
CA HIS A 4 11.30 -1.76 -0.77
C HIS A 4 10.46 -2.25 -1.96
N GLU A 5 11.07 -2.86 -2.97
CA GLU A 5 10.35 -3.44 -4.11
C GLU A 5 9.53 -4.66 -3.68
N ARG A 6 10.09 -5.53 -2.83
CA ARG A 6 9.35 -6.67 -2.26
C ARG A 6 8.16 -6.21 -1.44
N MET A 7 8.32 -5.15 -0.66
CA MET A 7 7.25 -4.59 0.16
C MET A 7 6.15 -3.95 -0.71
N LEU A 8 6.50 -3.33 -1.85
CA LEU A 8 5.51 -2.86 -2.84
C LEU A 8 4.70 -4.00 -3.46
N VAL A 9 5.36 -5.12 -3.78
CA VAL A 9 4.68 -6.31 -4.31
C VAL A 9 3.69 -6.84 -3.27
N GLN A 10 4.13 -7.03 -2.03
CA GLN A 10 3.27 -7.50 -0.94
C GLN A 10 2.07 -6.57 -0.69
N LEU A 11 2.28 -5.25 -0.67
CA LEU A 11 1.19 -4.27 -0.53
C LEU A 11 0.21 -4.35 -1.72
N GLY A 12 0.71 -4.57 -2.93
CA GLY A 12 -0.10 -4.73 -4.14
C GLY A 12 -0.96 -6.00 -4.11
N GLU A 13 -0.39 -7.13 -3.72
CA GLU A 13 -1.11 -8.39 -3.55
C GLU A 13 -2.19 -8.27 -2.47
N MET A 14 -1.85 -7.65 -1.34
CA MET A 14 -2.77 -7.42 -0.24
C MET A 14 -3.95 -6.55 -0.67
N LEU A 15 -3.68 -5.45 -1.38
CA LEU A 15 -4.70 -4.58 -1.99
C LEU A 15 -5.61 -5.34 -2.94
N SER A 16 -5.06 -6.21 -3.80
CA SER A 16 -5.87 -7.00 -4.72
C SER A 16 -6.78 -7.98 -3.98
N LYS A 17 -6.31 -8.58 -2.89
CA LYS A 17 -7.10 -9.52 -2.09
C LYS A 17 -8.22 -8.82 -1.34
N ILE A 18 -7.96 -7.67 -0.74
CA ILE A 18 -8.98 -6.93 0.01
C ILE A 18 -9.96 -6.20 -0.92
N ALA A 19 -9.52 -5.67 -2.06
CA ALA A 19 -10.38 -4.90 -2.97
C ALA A 19 -11.31 -5.77 -3.83
N ARG A 20 -11.08 -7.10 -3.89
CA ARG A 20 -12.01 -8.01 -4.58
C ARG A 20 -13.42 -7.89 -3.99
N PRO A 21 -14.47 -7.90 -4.83
CA PRO A 21 -15.84 -7.93 -4.33
C PRO A 21 -16.05 -9.22 -3.53
N TYR A 22 -16.29 -9.08 -2.24
CA TYR A 22 -16.74 -10.14 -1.35
C TYR A 22 -18.26 -10.21 -1.40
N ARG A 23 -18.84 -11.38 -1.10
CA ARG A 23 -20.30 -11.45 -0.97
C ARG A 23 -20.70 -10.61 0.24
N PRO A 24 -21.89 -10.01 0.25
CA PRO A 24 -22.40 -9.28 1.42
C PRO A 24 -22.54 -10.15 2.67
N GLU A 25 -22.42 -11.47 2.53
CA GLU A 25 -22.42 -12.47 3.61
C GLU A 25 -21.03 -12.63 4.27
N ASP A 26 -19.98 -12.17 3.58
CA ASP A 26 -18.60 -12.15 4.05
C ASP A 26 -18.30 -10.76 4.66
N ASP A 27 -18.96 -10.44 5.78
CA ASP A 27 -18.65 -9.23 6.58
C ASP A 27 -17.20 -9.27 7.11
N ASP A 28 -16.67 -10.49 7.28
CA ASP A 28 -15.33 -10.75 7.77
C ASP A 28 -14.28 -10.90 6.66
N LEU A 29 -13.13 -10.24 6.85
CA LEU A 29 -11.96 -10.48 6.00
C LEU A 29 -11.42 -11.91 6.24
N PRO A 30 -11.02 -12.63 5.18
CA PRO A 30 -10.39 -13.94 5.33
C PRO A 30 -9.21 -13.90 6.31
N SER A 31 -9.01 -14.98 7.07
CA SER A 31 -7.94 -15.07 8.06
C SER A 31 -6.54 -14.84 7.48
N GLU A 32 -6.31 -15.27 6.23
CA GLU A 32 -5.07 -15.01 5.49
C GLU A 32 -4.86 -13.51 5.25
N VAL A 33 -5.92 -12.81 4.86
CA VAL A 33 -5.92 -11.37 4.58
C VAL A 33 -5.64 -10.60 5.87
N ARG A 34 -6.29 -10.98 6.97
CA ARG A 34 -6.04 -10.40 8.30
C ARG A 34 -4.60 -10.61 8.76
N THR A 35 -4.08 -11.83 8.63
CA THR A 35 -2.70 -12.16 9.01
C THR A 35 -1.71 -11.32 8.20
N GLY A 36 -1.91 -11.21 6.89
CA GLY A 36 -1.07 -10.40 6.01
C GLY A 36 -1.09 -8.91 6.36
N LEU A 37 -2.27 -8.36 6.67
CA LEU A 37 -2.42 -6.98 7.14
C LEU A 37 -1.67 -6.74 8.46
N CYS A 38 -1.81 -7.64 9.43
CA CYS A 38 -1.10 -7.54 10.72
C CYS A 38 0.43 -7.60 10.54
N GLN A 39 0.94 -8.47 9.68
CA GLN A 39 2.37 -8.54 9.35
C GLN A 39 2.89 -7.26 8.69
N LEU A 40 2.04 -6.62 7.88
CA LEU A 40 2.33 -5.32 7.31
C LEU A 40 2.18 -4.18 8.34
N GLY A 41 1.68 -4.43 9.56
CA GLY A 41 1.49 -3.42 10.60
C GLY A 41 0.15 -2.67 10.52
N PHE A 42 -0.85 -3.23 9.85
CA PHE A 42 -2.21 -2.72 9.85
C PHE A 42 -3.06 -3.53 10.84
N PRO A 43 -3.57 -2.92 11.92
CA PRO A 43 -4.41 -3.61 12.87
C PRO A 43 -5.76 -3.95 12.22
N CYS A 44 -6.09 -5.24 12.18
CA CYS A 44 -7.41 -5.73 11.80
C CYS A 44 -8.29 -5.84 13.05
N ASN A 45 -8.72 -4.69 13.58
CA ASN A 45 -9.63 -4.64 14.71
C ASN A 45 -11.07 -4.46 14.20
N GLU A 46 -12.06 -4.90 14.98
CA GLU A 46 -13.51 -4.80 14.65
C GLU A 46 -13.98 -3.37 14.35
N LEU A 47 -13.21 -2.36 14.75
CA LEU A 47 -13.49 -0.94 14.52
C LEU A 47 -13.02 -0.42 13.15
N THR A 48 -12.23 -1.19 12.39
CA THR A 48 -11.66 -0.72 11.12
C THR A 48 -12.39 -1.36 9.95
N SER A 49 -13.22 -0.58 9.27
CA SER A 49 -13.92 -1.03 8.07
C SER A 49 -12.95 -1.42 6.97
N ARG A 50 -13.39 -2.34 6.11
CA ARG A 50 -12.65 -2.77 4.91
C ARG A 50 -12.19 -1.61 4.03
N GLU A 51 -13.06 -0.61 3.83
CA GLU A 51 -12.76 0.58 3.01
C GLU A 51 -11.62 1.42 3.59
N GLU A 52 -11.60 1.57 4.92
CA GLU A 52 -10.53 2.28 5.63
C GLU A 52 -9.20 1.50 5.52
N LEU A 53 -9.23 0.18 5.59
CA LEU A 53 -8.05 -0.66 5.35
C LEU A 53 -7.53 -0.50 3.91
N ILE A 54 -8.42 -0.47 2.91
CA ILE A 54 -8.06 -0.21 1.51
C ILE A 54 -7.39 1.16 1.38
N ALA A 55 -7.98 2.21 1.96
CA ALA A 55 -7.45 3.57 1.91
C ALA A 55 -6.05 3.66 2.52
N ARG A 56 -5.85 3.06 3.70
CA ARG A 56 -4.56 3.06 4.41
C ARG A 56 -3.49 2.24 3.67
N LEU A 57 -3.85 1.08 3.11
CA LEU A 57 -2.95 0.29 2.27
C LEU A 57 -2.52 1.08 1.03
N TRP A 58 -3.46 1.76 0.36
CA TRP A 58 -3.19 2.61 -0.79
C TRP A 58 -2.25 3.77 -0.44
N ALA A 59 -2.51 4.45 0.67
CA ALA A 59 -1.67 5.53 1.15
C ALA A 59 -0.23 5.06 1.37
N ARG A 60 -0.05 3.94 2.08
CA ARG A 60 1.29 3.38 2.34
C ARG A 60 2.01 2.93 1.08
N LYS A 61 1.30 2.28 0.16
CA LYS A 61 1.86 1.89 -1.15
C LYS A 61 2.34 3.12 -1.91
N ARG A 62 1.56 4.20 -1.93
CA ARG A 62 1.93 5.45 -2.60
C ARG A 62 3.15 6.10 -1.93
N THR A 63 3.17 6.21 -0.60
CA THR A 63 4.34 6.74 0.13
C THR A 63 5.61 5.94 -0.15
N LEU A 64 5.49 4.61 -0.19
CA LEU A 64 6.61 3.74 -0.51
C LEU A 64 7.08 3.89 -1.96
N GLN A 65 6.14 4.03 -2.91
CA GLN A 65 6.47 4.34 -4.31
C GLN A 65 7.17 5.69 -4.45
N THR A 66 6.73 6.73 -3.75
CA THR A 66 7.38 8.05 -3.77
C THR A 66 8.74 8.05 -3.09
N ALA A 67 8.98 7.16 -2.13
CA ALA A 67 10.28 7.01 -1.48
C ALA A 67 11.29 6.20 -2.33
N ILE A 68 10.81 5.29 -3.18
CA ILE A 68 11.64 4.51 -4.11
C ILE A 68 11.89 5.27 -5.40
N GLN A 69 10.95 6.10 -5.84
CA GLN A 69 11.19 7.06 -6.90
C GLN A 69 12.28 8.01 -6.41
N PRO A 70 13.44 8.11 -7.08
CA PRO A 70 14.28 9.28 -6.89
C PRO A 70 13.39 10.45 -7.30
N GLU A 71 13.08 11.32 -6.34
CA GLU A 71 12.60 12.68 -6.54
C GLU A 71 12.40 13.00 -8.01
N TRP A 72 11.17 12.78 -8.51
CA TRP A 72 10.82 13.28 -9.81
C TRP A 72 10.89 14.80 -9.65
N GLY A 73 12.07 15.34 -9.97
CA GLY A 73 12.29 16.76 -10.06
C GLY A 73 11.20 17.28 -10.97
N GLY A 74 10.23 17.97 -10.37
CA GLY A 74 9.17 18.61 -11.14
C GLY A 74 9.79 19.47 -12.25
N PRO A 75 9.03 19.78 -13.31
CA PRO A 75 9.52 20.66 -14.37
C PRO A 75 9.89 22.02 -13.75
N GLY A 76 11.18 22.23 -13.47
CA GLY A 76 11.66 23.33 -12.64
C GLY A 76 13.03 23.14 -12.00
N VAL A 77 13.63 21.94 -12.06
CA VAL A 77 15.04 21.77 -11.67
C VAL A 77 15.92 22.25 -12.83
N THR A 78 16.28 23.53 -12.80
CA THR A 78 17.39 24.07 -13.61
C THR A 78 18.66 23.26 -13.31
N PRO A 79 19.33 22.67 -14.31
CA PRO A 79 20.64 22.07 -14.10
C PRO A 79 21.63 23.17 -13.66
N PRO A 80 22.66 22.84 -12.87
CA PRO A 80 23.61 23.83 -12.40
C PRO A 80 24.28 24.48 -13.61
N THR A 81 24.30 25.81 -13.60
CA THR A 81 25.04 26.70 -14.48
C THR A 81 26.34 26.04 -14.96
N ALA A 82 26.41 25.74 -16.25
CA ALA A 82 27.69 25.53 -16.91
C ALA A 82 28.37 26.90 -16.95
N ALA A 83 29.48 27.01 -16.21
CA ALA A 83 30.40 28.13 -16.20
C ALA A 83 31.07 28.33 -17.57
#